data_AF-A0A2K5M828-F1
#
_entry.id   AF-A0A2K5M828-F1
#
_cell.length_a   1.000
_cell.length_b   1.000
_cell.length_c   1.000
_cell.angle_alpha   90.00
_cell.angle_beta   90.00
_cell.angle_gamma   90.00
#
_symmetry.space_group_name_H-M   'P 1'
#
loop_
_entity.id
_entity.type
_entity.pdbx_description
1 polymer ?
#
loop_
_entity_poly.entity_id
_entity_poly.type
_entity_poly.pdbx_seq_one_letter_code
_entity_poly.pdbx_strand_id
1 'polypeptide(L)'
;MSSVAAARAVPVGRGLRGLQRTLPLVVILGATGTGKSTLALQLGQRLGGEIVSCGWPRRLGTPEKVIDRKVELEKEDGLVLHKRLSQVDPEMAAKLHPHDKRKVARSLQVFEETGISHSEFLHRQHTEEGGGPLGGPLKFSNPCILWLHADQADKRLDKRVDDMLAAGLLEELRDFHRRYNQKNVSENSQDYQHGIFQSIGFKEFHEYLITEGKCTLETSDQLLKKGIEALKQVTKRYARKLTSHNLSFVPPVYGLEVSDVSKWEESVLEPALEIVQSFIQGRKPIATPIKMPYNEAENKRSYHMCDLCDRIIIGDREWAAHIKSKSHLKQLKRRRRLDSDAANTIESQSISPDHDKEPKEKRSSGQNEQELKCSF
;
A
#
# COMPACT_ATOMS: atom_id res chain seq x y z
N MET A 1 22.57 16.72 30.93
CA MET A 1 22.48 18.12 30.48
C MET A 1 22.20 18.10 28.98
N SER A 2 20.93 18.22 28.61
CA SER A 2 20.44 18.01 27.24
C SER A 2 20.62 19.29 26.42
N SER A 3 21.40 19.19 25.34
CA SER A 3 21.54 20.23 24.32
C SER A 3 20.42 20.07 23.29
N VAL A 4 19.38 20.89 23.41
CA VAL A 4 18.32 21.03 22.40
C VAL A 4 18.81 22.03 21.35
N ALA A 5 19.07 21.54 20.13
CA ALA A 5 19.36 22.39 18.98
C ALA A 5 18.06 23.01 18.46
N ALA A 6 17.72 24.19 18.95
CA ALA A 6 16.66 25.02 18.40
C ALA A 6 17.16 25.70 17.12
N ALA A 7 16.54 25.38 15.98
CA ALA A 7 16.78 26.09 14.73
C ALA A 7 16.22 27.52 14.85
N ARG A 8 17.11 28.50 15.01
CA ARG A 8 16.78 29.94 15.01
C ARG A 8 16.47 30.38 13.58
N ALA A 9 15.25 30.85 13.35
CA ALA A 9 14.93 31.65 12.17
C ALA A 9 15.71 32.98 12.24
N VAL A 10 16.44 33.30 11.16
CA VAL A 10 17.15 34.58 11.02
C VAL A 10 16.12 35.69 10.81
N PRO A 11 16.14 36.79 11.59
CA PRO A 11 15.19 37.88 11.40
C PRO A 11 15.63 38.76 10.22
N VAL A 12 14.81 38.79 9.17
CA VAL A 12 14.90 39.80 8.11
C VAL A 12 14.38 41.13 8.67
N GLY A 13 15.01 42.23 8.25
CA GLY A 13 15.00 43.57 8.83
C GLY A 13 13.65 44.17 9.24
N ARG A 14 13.74 45.08 10.22
CA ARG A 14 12.63 45.82 10.84
C ARG A 14 11.84 46.65 9.83
N GLY A 15 10.54 46.39 9.74
CA GLY A 15 9.55 47.29 9.16
C GLY A 15 8.23 46.57 8.86
N LEU A 16 7.14 47.04 9.48
CA LEU A 16 5.74 46.62 9.30
C LEU A 16 5.29 45.38 10.10
N ARG A 17 4.66 45.65 11.26
CA ARG A 17 3.78 44.71 11.97
C ARG A 17 2.43 44.66 11.24
N GLY A 18 1.99 43.48 10.80
CA GLY A 18 0.66 43.24 10.27
C GLY A 18 0.67 42.19 9.16
N LEU A 19 0.26 40.95 9.49
CA LEU A 19 0.31 39.72 8.68
C LEU A 19 1.74 39.30 8.24
N GLN A 20 2.32 38.31 8.93
CA GLN A 20 3.35 37.50 8.29
C GLN A 20 2.71 36.77 7.11
N ARG A 21 2.83 37.33 5.90
CA ARG A 21 2.47 36.64 4.66
C ARG A 21 3.44 35.48 4.47
N THR A 22 3.08 34.30 4.97
CA THR A 22 3.81 33.07 4.67
C THR A 22 3.57 32.72 3.21
N LEU A 23 4.64 32.67 2.42
CA LEU A 23 4.58 32.23 1.02
C LEU A 23 3.91 30.85 0.94
N PRO A 24 3.06 30.61 -0.07
CA PRO A 24 2.37 29.34 -0.19
C PRO A 24 3.34 28.21 -0.55
N LEU A 25 3.10 27.02 0.01
CA LEU A 25 3.72 25.80 -0.48
C LEU A 25 2.88 25.26 -1.64
N VAL A 26 3.38 25.35 -2.87
CA VAL A 26 2.70 24.81 -4.05
C VAL A 26 3.05 23.34 -4.22
N VAL A 27 2.04 22.48 -4.22
CA VAL A 27 2.17 21.03 -4.41
C VAL A 27 1.51 20.64 -5.72
N ILE A 28 2.28 20.05 -6.64
CA ILE A 28 1.78 19.61 -7.94
C ILE A 28 1.63 18.09 -7.94
N LEU A 29 0.38 17.62 -7.94
CA LEU A 29 -0.02 16.22 -7.96
C LEU A 29 -0.48 15.81 -9.36
N GLY A 30 -0.40 14.51 -9.66
CA GLY A 30 -0.88 13.96 -10.94
C GLY A 30 -0.18 12.68 -11.36
N ALA A 31 -0.85 11.91 -12.21
CA ALA A 31 -0.30 10.66 -12.75
C ALA A 31 1.00 10.89 -13.55
N THR A 32 1.76 9.83 -13.80
CA THR A 32 2.94 9.95 -14.69
C THR A 32 2.51 10.40 -16.09
N GLY A 33 3.32 11.19 -16.77
CA GLY A 33 3.00 11.72 -18.10
C GLY A 33 1.99 12.88 -18.17
N THR A 34 1.52 13.43 -17.03
CA THR A 34 0.60 14.60 -17.03
C THR A 34 1.30 15.95 -17.14
N GLY A 35 2.62 16.01 -17.29
CA GLY A 35 3.35 17.30 -17.44
C GLY A 35 3.70 18.02 -16.13
N LYS A 36 3.67 17.34 -14.98
CA LYS A 36 4.01 17.94 -13.66
C LYS A 36 5.32 18.74 -13.65
N SER A 37 6.39 18.17 -14.19
CA SER A 37 7.70 18.85 -14.23
C SER A 37 7.68 20.09 -15.12
N THR A 38 6.97 20.03 -16.25
CA THR A 38 6.78 21.18 -17.15
C THR A 38 6.07 22.32 -16.42
N LEU A 39 4.96 22.02 -15.73
CA LEU A 39 4.23 23.02 -14.95
C LEU A 39 5.10 23.60 -13.82
N ALA A 40 5.84 22.75 -13.10
CA ALA A 40 6.72 23.19 -12.02
C ALA A 40 7.78 24.19 -12.52
N LEU A 41 8.40 23.90 -13.67
CA LEU A 41 9.39 24.78 -14.29
C LEU A 41 8.77 26.12 -14.72
N GLN A 42 7.62 26.08 -15.38
CA GLN A 42 6.93 27.29 -15.84
C GLN A 42 6.47 28.18 -14.67
N LEU A 43 5.92 27.58 -13.61
CA LEU A 43 5.55 28.30 -12.39
C LEU A 43 6.78 28.88 -11.69
N GLY A 44 7.86 28.09 -11.56
CA GLY A 44 9.12 28.55 -10.95
C GLY A 44 9.73 29.75 -11.70
N GLN A 45 9.74 29.71 -13.03
CA GLN A 45 10.22 30.80 -13.87
C GLN A 45 9.36 32.06 -13.77
N ARG A 46 8.02 31.93 -13.76
CA ARG A 46 7.11 33.10 -13.75
C ARG A 46 6.90 33.71 -12.37
N LEU A 47 7.00 32.91 -11.30
CA LEU A 47 6.68 33.34 -9.93
C LEU A 47 7.91 33.42 -9.00
N GLY A 48 9.09 33.00 -9.46
CA GLY A 48 10.33 33.04 -8.68
C GLY A 48 10.37 32.01 -7.56
N GLY A 49 10.03 30.76 -7.85
CA GLY A 49 9.98 29.67 -6.87
C GLY A 49 11.10 28.62 -7.04
N GLU A 50 11.45 27.94 -5.95
CA GLU A 50 12.38 26.79 -5.97
C GLU A 50 11.62 25.46 -6.13
N ILE A 51 12.16 24.56 -6.95
CA ILE A 51 11.53 23.27 -7.24
C ILE A 51 12.17 22.18 -6.38
N VAL A 52 11.34 21.52 -5.56
CA VAL A 52 11.74 20.36 -4.77
C VAL A 52 11.08 19.10 -5.35
N SER A 53 11.88 18.12 -5.74
CA SER A 53 11.38 16.84 -6.26
C SER A 53 10.99 15.90 -5.11
N CYS A 54 9.74 15.45 -5.11
CA CYS A 54 9.20 14.49 -4.14
C CYS A 54 9.24 13.03 -4.63
N GLY A 55 10.13 12.71 -5.58
CA GLY A 55 10.36 11.34 -6.02
C GLY A 55 10.93 10.45 -4.91
N TRP A 56 10.83 9.13 -5.06
CA TRP A 56 11.49 8.21 -4.13
C TRP A 56 12.96 8.58 -4.00
N PRO A 57 13.49 8.76 -2.77
CA PRO A 57 14.88 9.11 -2.60
C PRO A 57 15.74 8.04 -3.26
N ARG A 58 16.56 8.46 -4.22
CA ARG A 58 17.71 7.66 -4.67
C ARG A 58 18.66 7.60 -3.49
N ARG A 59 18.43 6.69 -2.54
CA ARG A 59 19.44 6.32 -1.55
C ARG A 59 20.58 5.67 -2.33
N LEU A 60 21.46 6.50 -2.87
CA LEU A 60 22.84 6.08 -3.12
C LEU A 60 23.37 5.76 -1.73
N GLY A 61 23.56 4.46 -1.48
CA GLY A 61 23.78 3.93 -0.14
C GLY A 61 24.98 4.58 0.53
N THR A 62 24.75 5.23 1.66
CA THR A 62 25.78 5.34 2.69
C THR A 62 25.85 3.99 3.40
N PRO A 63 27.05 3.38 3.52
CA PRO A 63 27.23 2.07 4.11
C PRO A 63 27.30 2.21 5.62
N GLU A 64 26.20 2.63 6.26
CA GLU A 64 26.08 2.48 7.70
C GLU A 64 25.03 1.41 7.95
N LYS A 65 25.50 0.23 8.34
CA LYS A 65 24.69 -0.95 8.71
C LYS A 65 23.97 -0.66 10.02
N VAL A 66 23.02 0.26 10.02
CA VAL A 66 21.93 0.18 10.98
C VAL A 66 21.09 -0.99 10.50
N ILE A 67 21.15 -2.11 11.22
CA ILE A 67 20.29 -3.25 10.97
C ILE A 67 18.86 -2.73 11.12
N ASP A 68 18.17 -2.54 10.00
CA ASP A 68 16.77 -2.09 10.03
C ASP A 68 15.96 -3.25 10.61
N ARG A 69 15.56 -3.12 11.88
CA ARG A 69 14.79 -4.11 12.63
C ARG A 69 13.57 -4.60 11.84
N LYS A 70 13.01 -3.71 11.01
CA LYS A 70 11.94 -4.04 10.07
C LYS A 70 12.29 -5.16 9.10
N VAL A 71 13.50 -5.14 8.54
CA VAL A 71 13.97 -6.15 7.57
C VAL A 71 14.11 -7.51 8.23
N GLU A 72 14.45 -7.57 9.52
CA GLU A 72 14.47 -8.82 10.27
C GLU A 72 13.05 -9.36 10.47
N LEU A 73 12.12 -8.49 10.90
CA LEU A 73 10.72 -8.85 11.11
C LEU A 73 10.08 -9.35 9.81
N GLU A 74 10.38 -8.74 8.66
CA GLU A 74 9.84 -9.17 7.36
C GLU A 74 10.24 -10.59 6.94
N LYS A 75 11.28 -11.19 7.55
CA LYS A 75 11.66 -12.60 7.32
C LYS A 75 10.74 -13.59 8.01
N GLU A 76 10.00 -13.16 9.04
CA GLU A 76 9.09 -14.04 9.77
C GLU A 76 7.78 -14.29 8.99
N ASP A 77 7.02 -15.29 9.44
CA ASP A 77 5.72 -15.55 8.86
C ASP A 77 4.71 -14.44 9.22
N GLY A 78 3.86 -14.09 8.25
CA GLY A 78 2.91 -12.97 8.41
C GLY A 78 1.85 -13.22 9.48
N LEU A 79 1.43 -14.47 9.67
CA LEU A 79 0.48 -14.83 10.71
C LEU A 79 1.12 -14.73 12.10
N VAL A 80 2.39 -15.11 12.23
CA VAL A 80 3.15 -14.99 13.48
C VAL A 80 3.31 -13.51 13.86
N LEU A 81 3.71 -12.66 12.90
CA LEU A 81 3.81 -11.22 13.12
C LEU A 81 2.46 -10.61 13.50
N HIS A 82 1.38 -11.00 12.81
CA HIS A 82 0.05 -10.47 13.11
C HIS A 82 -0.46 -10.90 14.49
N LYS A 83 -0.17 -12.14 14.90
CA LYS A 83 -0.47 -12.62 16.26
C LYS A 83 0.29 -11.82 17.32
N ARG A 84 1.57 -11.54 17.11
CA ARG A 84 2.35 -10.65 17.99
C ARG A 84 1.76 -9.25 18.03
N LEU A 85 1.41 -8.69 16.88
CA LEU A 85 0.79 -7.37 16.80
C LEU A 85 -0.55 -7.35 17.54
N SER A 86 -1.36 -8.41 17.48
CA SER A 86 -2.65 -8.50 18.17
C SER A 86 -2.52 -8.48 19.69
N GLN A 87 -1.39 -8.94 20.24
CA GLN A 87 -1.12 -8.92 21.68
C GLN A 87 -0.69 -7.52 22.17
N VAL A 88 -0.02 -6.78 21.31
CA VAL A 88 0.61 -5.49 21.62
C VAL A 88 -0.29 -4.30 21.26
N ASP A 89 -0.95 -4.40 20.11
CA ASP A 89 -1.76 -3.35 19.48
C ASP A 89 -2.97 -3.99 18.77
N PRO A 90 -4.00 -4.41 19.52
CA PRO A 90 -5.17 -5.08 18.96
C PRO A 90 -5.96 -4.17 17.99
N GLU A 91 -5.94 -2.86 18.22
CA GLU A 91 -6.61 -1.90 17.34
C GLU A 91 -5.95 -1.86 15.96
N MET A 92 -4.62 -1.80 15.90
CA MET A 92 -3.91 -1.81 14.62
C MET A 92 -3.95 -3.19 13.95
N ALA A 93 -3.93 -4.28 14.72
CA ALA A 93 -4.09 -5.64 14.20
C ALA A 93 -5.45 -5.85 13.52
N ALA A 94 -6.52 -5.26 14.05
CA ALA A 94 -7.85 -5.31 13.42
C ALA A 94 -7.88 -4.58 12.06
N LYS A 95 -7.06 -3.53 11.88
CA LYS A 95 -6.99 -2.71 10.66
C LYS A 95 -6.08 -3.30 9.58
N LEU A 96 -5.15 -4.19 9.94
CA LEU A 96 -4.12 -4.72 9.05
C LEU A 96 -4.35 -6.20 8.73
N HIS A 97 -4.27 -6.56 7.45
CA HIS A 97 -4.37 -7.95 7.04
C HIS A 97 -3.07 -8.68 7.39
N PRO A 98 -3.08 -9.95 7.83
CA PRO A 98 -1.84 -10.68 8.15
C PRO A 98 -0.86 -10.81 6.98
N HIS A 99 -1.36 -10.80 5.74
CA HIS A 99 -0.53 -10.78 4.54
C HIS A 99 0.11 -9.41 4.24
N ASP A 100 -0.30 -8.32 4.90
CA ASP A 100 0.36 -7.01 4.82
C ASP A 100 1.63 -6.97 5.70
N LYS A 101 2.52 -7.96 5.50
CA LYS A 101 3.71 -8.21 6.35
C LYS A 101 4.51 -6.95 6.63
N ARG A 102 4.74 -6.10 5.62
CA ARG A 102 5.50 -4.86 5.75
C ARG A 102 4.87 -3.84 6.69
N LYS A 103 3.54 -3.74 6.70
CA LYS A 103 2.81 -2.81 7.58
C LYS A 103 2.76 -3.37 9.00
N VAL A 104 2.53 -4.67 9.14
CA VAL A 104 2.55 -5.37 10.43
C VAL A 104 3.94 -5.26 11.07
N ALA A 105 5.00 -5.55 10.31
CA ALA A 105 6.39 -5.40 10.74
C ALA A 105 6.70 -3.95 11.13
N ARG A 106 6.22 -2.95 10.38
CA ARG A 106 6.40 -1.53 10.74
C ARG A 106 5.69 -1.18 12.05
N SER A 107 4.46 -1.66 12.28
CA SER A 107 3.75 -1.39 13.53
C SER A 107 4.44 -2.04 14.74
N LEU A 108 4.94 -3.26 14.58
CA LEU A 108 5.74 -3.93 15.61
C LEU A 108 7.05 -3.18 15.86
N GLN A 109 7.76 -2.76 14.82
CA GLN A 109 8.99 -1.96 14.96
C GLN A 109 8.74 -0.67 15.73
N VAL A 110 7.66 0.06 15.44
CA VAL A 110 7.30 1.29 16.17
C VAL A 110 7.14 0.99 17.65
N PHE A 111 6.44 -0.09 18.00
CA PHE A 111 6.27 -0.49 19.39
C PHE A 111 7.59 -0.93 20.05
N GLU A 112 8.41 -1.74 19.37
CA GLU A 112 9.71 -2.19 19.89
C GLU A 112 10.67 -1.01 20.14
N GLU A 113 10.66 0.01 19.28
CA GLU A 113 11.55 1.18 19.38
C GLU A 113 11.10 2.21 20.42
N THR A 114 9.79 2.34 20.64
CA THR A 114 9.21 3.45 21.44
C THR A 114 8.50 3.01 22.72
N GLY A 115 8.12 1.72 22.81
CA GLY A 115 7.24 1.19 23.85
C GLY A 115 5.77 1.63 23.75
N ILE A 116 5.39 2.42 22.73
CA ILE A 116 4.03 2.94 22.53
C ILE A 116 3.42 2.25 21.30
N SER A 117 2.15 1.85 21.40
CA SER A 117 1.47 1.21 20.27
C SER A 117 1.33 2.16 19.08
N HIS A 118 1.28 1.61 17.87
CA HIS A 118 1.19 2.43 16.66
C HIS A 118 -0.19 3.10 16.56
N SER A 119 -1.24 2.42 16.99
CA SER A 119 -2.58 2.99 17.15
C SER A 119 -2.60 4.24 18.02
N GLU A 120 -1.92 4.19 19.17
CA GLU A 120 -1.83 5.31 20.12
C GLU A 120 -1.09 6.51 19.51
N PHE A 121 0.01 6.29 18.78
CA PHE A 121 0.68 7.37 18.05
C PHE A 121 -0.23 8.05 17.03
N LEU A 122 -0.97 7.26 16.25
CA LEU A 122 -1.90 7.81 15.28
C LEU A 122 -3.05 8.56 15.97
N HIS A 123 -3.53 8.07 17.11
CA HIS A 123 -4.56 8.74 17.89
C HIS A 123 -4.07 10.10 18.41
N ARG A 124 -2.85 10.18 18.94
CA ARG A 124 -2.21 11.44 19.35
C ARG A 124 -2.12 12.41 18.17
N GLN A 125 -1.62 11.96 17.03
CA GLN A 125 -1.53 12.80 15.83
C GLN A 125 -2.89 13.32 15.38
N HIS A 126 -3.93 12.48 15.39
CA HIS A 126 -5.27 12.91 14.99
C HIS A 126 -5.93 13.89 15.97
N THR A 127 -5.57 13.84 17.25
CA THR A 127 -6.15 14.68 18.31
C THR A 127 -5.37 15.98 18.53
N GLU A 128 -4.16 16.11 17.99
CA GLU A 128 -3.41 17.36 17.96
C GLU A 128 -4.20 18.48 17.28
N GLU A 129 -3.99 19.72 17.71
CA GLU A 129 -4.66 20.89 17.15
C GLU A 129 -4.32 21.04 15.65
N GLY A 130 -5.34 20.98 14.79
CA GLY A 130 -5.17 20.97 13.33
C GLY A 130 -4.93 19.58 12.73
N GLY A 131 -4.93 18.52 13.55
CA GLY A 131 -4.96 17.13 13.12
C GLY A 131 -6.29 16.71 12.51
N GLY A 132 -6.27 15.61 11.76
CA GLY A 132 -7.45 15.05 11.12
C GLY A 132 -7.28 13.57 10.77
N PRO A 133 -8.23 12.96 10.05
CA PRO A 133 -8.21 11.52 9.76
C PRO A 133 -7.02 11.02 8.93
N LEU A 134 -6.22 11.94 8.36
CA LEU A 134 -5.01 11.63 7.59
C LEU A 134 -3.72 11.75 8.40
N GLY A 135 -3.76 12.29 9.62
CA GLY A 135 -2.59 12.49 10.47
C GLY A 135 -2.62 13.77 11.27
N GLY A 136 -1.43 14.17 11.74
CA GLY A 136 -1.22 15.39 12.50
C GLY A 136 -1.37 16.68 11.69
N PRO A 137 -1.21 17.84 12.35
CA PRO A 137 -1.35 19.13 11.72
C PRO A 137 -0.41 19.33 10.55
N LEU A 138 -0.85 20.12 9.58
CA LEU A 138 -0.04 20.50 8.44
C LEU A 138 1.15 21.33 8.90
N LYS A 139 2.36 20.91 8.53
CA LYS A 139 3.60 21.64 8.83
C LYS A 139 3.59 23.06 8.23
N PHE A 140 2.92 23.25 7.10
CA PHE A 140 2.83 24.54 6.40
C PHE A 140 1.40 25.06 6.47
N SER A 141 1.26 26.34 6.82
CA SER A 141 -0.03 27.01 7.04
C SER A 141 -0.79 27.38 5.76
N ASN A 142 -0.08 27.46 4.62
CA ASN A 142 -0.66 27.92 3.35
C ASN A 142 -0.33 26.98 2.17
N PRO A 143 -0.79 25.71 2.17
CA PRO A 143 -0.57 24.80 1.06
C PRO A 143 -1.55 25.06 -0.09
N CYS A 144 -1.03 25.12 -1.31
CA CYS A 144 -1.80 25.20 -2.56
C CYS A 144 -1.59 23.90 -3.35
N ILE A 145 -2.62 23.05 -3.44
CA ILE A 145 -2.51 21.75 -4.11
C ILE A 145 -3.13 21.85 -5.51
N LEU A 146 -2.30 21.67 -6.54
CA LEU A 146 -2.72 21.56 -7.94
C LEU A 146 -2.73 20.09 -8.34
N TRP A 147 -3.84 19.60 -8.89
CA TRP A 147 -3.97 18.22 -9.34
C TRP A 147 -4.18 18.16 -10.86
N LEU A 148 -3.16 17.67 -11.56
CA LEU A 148 -3.20 17.47 -13.01
C LEU A 148 -3.83 16.11 -13.29
N HIS A 149 -5.00 16.13 -13.94
CA HIS A 149 -5.73 14.93 -14.34
C HIS A 149 -5.96 14.91 -15.85
N ALA A 150 -6.11 13.70 -16.40
CA ALA A 150 -6.40 13.47 -17.80
C ALA A 150 -7.20 12.18 -17.95
N ASP A 151 -8.33 12.25 -18.65
CA ASP A 151 -9.23 11.11 -18.82
C ASP A 151 -8.67 10.06 -19.81
N GLN A 152 -7.84 10.49 -20.77
CA GLN A 152 -7.23 9.63 -21.78
C GLN A 152 -5.70 9.54 -21.65
N ALA A 153 -5.21 9.16 -20.47
CA ALA A 153 -3.77 9.02 -20.23
C ALA A 153 -3.13 7.82 -20.96
N ASP A 154 -3.86 6.74 -21.21
CA ASP A 154 -3.28 5.45 -21.65
C ASP A 154 -2.48 5.54 -22.96
N LYS A 155 -3.02 6.22 -23.98
CA LYS A 155 -2.32 6.40 -25.28
C LYS A 155 -1.03 7.19 -25.13
N ARG A 156 -1.03 8.20 -24.26
CA ARG A 156 0.15 9.03 -23.97
C ARG A 156 1.21 8.26 -23.21
N LEU A 157 0.78 7.40 -22.27
CA LEU A 157 1.69 6.52 -21.55
C LEU A 157 2.35 5.50 -22.47
N ASP A 158 1.60 4.93 -23.42
CA ASP A 158 2.17 4.02 -24.42
C ASP A 158 3.22 4.74 -25.27
N LYS A 159 2.86 5.91 -25.83
CA LYS A 159 3.79 6.73 -26.62
C LYS A 159 5.03 7.10 -25.82
N ARG A 160 4.87 7.48 -24.54
CA ARG A 160 6.00 7.79 -23.66
C ARG A 160 6.95 6.60 -23.50
N VAL A 161 6.45 5.38 -23.39
CA VAL A 161 7.30 4.19 -23.33
C VAL A 161 8.05 4.00 -24.64
N ASP A 162 7.39 4.22 -25.78
CA ASP A 162 8.04 4.16 -27.09
C ASP A 162 9.13 5.24 -27.25
N ASP A 163 8.86 6.47 -26.81
CA ASP A 163 9.84 7.56 -26.77
C ASP A 163 11.02 7.25 -25.84
N MET A 164 10.78 6.59 -24.69
CA MET A 164 11.84 6.15 -23.77
C MET A 164 12.74 5.08 -24.41
N LEU A 165 12.15 4.14 -25.15
CA LEU A 165 12.93 3.13 -25.89
C LEU A 165 13.78 3.78 -26.98
N ALA A 166 13.21 4.73 -27.74
CA ALA A 166 13.94 5.48 -28.75
C ALA A 166 15.06 6.35 -28.16
N ALA A 167 14.91 6.82 -26.92
CA ALA A 167 15.92 7.58 -26.20
C ALA A 167 17.04 6.73 -25.56
N GLY A 168 16.99 5.39 -25.67
CA GLY A 168 18.05 4.50 -25.20
C GLY A 168 17.79 3.81 -23.85
N LEU A 169 16.53 3.60 -23.48
CA LEU A 169 16.18 2.88 -22.23
C LEU A 169 16.82 1.49 -22.16
N LEU A 170 16.92 0.77 -23.28
CA LEU A 170 17.49 -0.59 -23.29
C LEU A 170 18.99 -0.57 -22.95
N GLU A 171 19.72 0.42 -23.45
CA GLU A 171 21.14 0.63 -23.17
C GLU A 171 21.36 0.94 -21.69
N GLU A 172 20.52 1.78 -21.10
CA GLU A 172 20.54 2.06 -19.66
C GLU A 172 20.30 0.79 -18.82
N LEU A 173 19.32 -0.02 -19.21
CA LEU A 173 18.98 -1.27 -18.52
C LEU A 173 20.10 -2.32 -18.64
N ARG A 174 20.74 -2.42 -19.81
CA ARG A 174 21.92 -3.29 -20.03
C ARG A 174 23.10 -2.85 -19.17
N ASP A 175 23.39 -1.55 -19.12
CA ASP A 175 24.49 -1.02 -18.31
C ASP A 175 24.25 -1.26 -16.82
N PHE A 176 23.03 -1.01 -16.35
CA PHE A 176 22.64 -1.32 -14.98
C PHE A 176 22.74 -2.81 -14.68
N HIS A 177 22.30 -3.68 -15.60
CA HIS A 177 22.41 -5.13 -15.46
C HIS A 177 23.86 -5.57 -15.28
N ARG A 178 24.76 -5.08 -16.14
CA ARG A 178 26.19 -5.42 -16.12
C ARG A 178 26.87 -4.94 -14.84
N ARG A 179 26.64 -3.68 -14.43
CA ARG A 179 27.34 -3.07 -13.30
C ARG A 179 26.84 -3.53 -11.93
N TYR A 180 25.54 -3.72 -11.78
CA TYR A 180 24.92 -3.93 -10.47
C TYR A 180 24.21 -5.28 -10.35
N ASN A 181 23.54 -5.72 -11.40
CA ASN A 181 22.71 -6.91 -11.31
C ASN A 181 23.49 -8.21 -11.45
N GLN A 182 24.55 -8.23 -12.26
CA GLN A 182 25.28 -9.45 -12.62
C GLN A 182 25.83 -10.16 -11.38
N LYS A 183 26.35 -9.40 -10.41
CA LYS A 183 26.80 -9.90 -9.10
C LYS A 183 25.66 -10.51 -8.28
N ASN A 184 24.52 -9.83 -8.22
CA ASN A 184 23.34 -10.31 -7.49
C ASN A 184 22.71 -11.56 -8.16
N VAL A 185 22.82 -11.70 -9.49
CA VAL A 185 22.37 -12.90 -10.21
C VAL A 185 23.28 -14.08 -9.86
N SER A 186 24.60 -13.88 -9.87
CA SER A 186 25.54 -14.95 -9.51
C SER A 186 25.39 -15.42 -8.06
N GLU A 187 25.00 -14.52 -7.16
CA GLU A 187 24.77 -14.82 -5.74
C GLU A 187 23.32 -15.29 -5.45
N ASN A 188 22.47 -15.41 -6.49
CA ASN A 188 21.03 -15.71 -6.39
C ASN A 188 20.28 -14.84 -5.35
N SER A 189 20.72 -13.60 -5.17
CA SER A 189 20.28 -12.68 -4.11
C SER A 189 19.38 -11.57 -4.64
N GLN A 190 18.59 -11.89 -5.66
CA GLN A 190 17.76 -10.91 -6.37
C GLN A 190 16.55 -10.49 -5.54
N ASP A 191 16.59 -9.25 -5.05
CA ASP A 191 15.53 -8.70 -4.22
C ASP A 191 14.74 -7.61 -4.96
N TYR A 192 13.74 -8.03 -5.72
CA TYR A 192 12.77 -7.12 -6.36
C TYR A 192 11.83 -6.42 -5.38
N GLN A 193 11.89 -6.83 -4.12
CA GLN A 193 11.06 -6.30 -3.07
C GLN A 193 11.70 -5.12 -2.37
N HIS A 194 12.96 -4.74 -2.65
CA HIS A 194 13.66 -3.65 -1.98
C HIS A 194 14.48 -2.77 -2.93
N GLY A 195 14.71 -1.52 -2.50
CA GLY A 195 15.63 -0.58 -3.16
C GLY A 195 15.29 -0.28 -4.62
N ILE A 196 16.35 -0.07 -5.42
CA ILE A 196 16.24 0.31 -6.83
C ILE A 196 15.56 -0.76 -7.67
N PHE A 197 15.64 -2.03 -7.28
CA PHE A 197 15.00 -3.12 -7.99
C PHE A 197 13.47 -3.03 -7.99
N GLN A 198 12.85 -2.21 -7.12
CA GLN A 198 11.42 -1.93 -7.16
C GLN A 198 10.98 -1.05 -8.34
N SER A 199 11.90 -0.34 -9.00
CA SER A 199 11.56 0.59 -10.08
C SER A 199 10.85 -0.10 -11.24
N ILE A 200 9.81 0.55 -11.77
CA ILE A 200 9.13 0.14 -13.01
C ILE A 200 10.13 0.32 -14.16
N GLY A 201 10.33 -0.74 -14.96
CA GLY A 201 11.25 -0.76 -16.09
C GLY A 201 12.29 -1.86 -15.98
N PHE A 202 12.87 -2.11 -14.81
CA PHE A 202 13.93 -3.12 -14.71
C PHE A 202 13.37 -4.56 -14.63
N LYS A 203 12.34 -4.77 -13.80
CA LYS A 203 11.77 -6.10 -13.55
C LYS A 203 11.17 -6.71 -14.81
N GLU A 204 10.53 -5.86 -15.60
CA GLU A 204 9.82 -6.24 -16.82
C GLU A 204 10.78 -6.77 -17.89
N PHE A 205 12.04 -6.29 -17.90
CA PHE A 205 13.09 -6.71 -18.83
C PHE A 205 14.09 -7.69 -18.21
N HIS A 206 13.89 -8.13 -16.97
CA HIS A 206 14.87 -8.98 -16.29
C HIS A 206 15.16 -10.27 -17.05
N GLU A 207 14.10 -10.97 -17.47
CA GLU A 207 14.18 -12.22 -18.23
C GLU A 207 14.96 -12.02 -19.55
N TYR A 208 14.66 -10.94 -20.27
CA TYR A 208 15.39 -10.54 -21.47
C TYR A 208 16.90 -10.35 -21.19
N LEU A 209 17.24 -9.57 -20.16
CA LEU A 209 18.63 -9.22 -19.81
C LEU A 209 19.48 -10.44 -19.38
N ILE A 210 18.90 -11.41 -18.64
CA ILE A 210 19.66 -12.60 -18.18
C ILE A 210 19.91 -13.63 -19.29
N THR A 211 19.04 -13.64 -20.31
CA THR A 211 19.11 -14.55 -21.47
C THR A 211 19.87 -13.97 -22.67
N GLU A 212 20.28 -12.70 -22.57
CA GLU A 212 21.03 -12.02 -23.62
C GLU A 212 22.33 -12.79 -23.93
N GLY A 213 22.53 -13.17 -25.21
CA GLY A 213 23.65 -13.98 -25.67
C GLY A 213 23.57 -15.48 -25.40
N LYS A 214 22.50 -15.99 -24.75
CA LYS A 214 22.29 -17.42 -24.46
C LYS A 214 21.13 -18.06 -25.22
N CYS A 215 20.27 -17.26 -25.84
CA CYS A 215 19.08 -17.71 -26.56
C CYS A 215 19.15 -17.37 -28.06
N THR A 216 18.25 -17.95 -28.85
CA THR A 216 18.12 -17.62 -30.28
C THR A 216 17.59 -16.19 -30.46
N LEU A 217 17.87 -15.58 -31.62
CA LEU A 217 17.39 -14.24 -31.96
C LEU A 217 15.85 -14.14 -31.85
N GLU A 218 15.13 -15.15 -32.31
CA GLU A 218 13.67 -15.19 -32.24
C GLU A 218 13.14 -15.18 -30.79
N THR A 219 13.75 -15.97 -29.90
CA THR A 219 13.37 -15.98 -28.48
C THR A 219 13.71 -14.66 -27.80
N SER A 220 14.88 -14.07 -28.12
CA SER A 220 15.27 -12.75 -27.62
C SER A 220 14.25 -11.68 -28.01
N ASP A 221 13.80 -11.66 -29.27
CA ASP A 221 12.82 -10.69 -29.75
C ASP A 221 11.44 -10.86 -29.10
N GLN A 222 11.03 -12.11 -28.82
CA GLN A 222 9.80 -12.39 -28.08
C GLN A 222 9.87 -11.88 -26.64
N LEU A 223 10.99 -12.09 -25.95
CA LEU A 223 11.22 -11.60 -24.59
C LEU A 223 11.25 -10.07 -24.53
N LEU A 224 11.86 -9.43 -25.53
CA LEU A 224 11.86 -7.98 -25.65
C LEU A 224 10.44 -7.43 -25.80
N LYS A 225 9.64 -7.98 -26.72
CA LYS A 225 8.23 -7.58 -26.91
C LYS A 225 7.42 -7.76 -25.63
N LYS A 226 7.57 -8.90 -24.97
CA LYS A 226 6.93 -9.20 -23.67
C LYS A 226 7.31 -8.16 -22.60
N GLY A 227 8.59 -7.77 -22.52
CA GLY A 227 9.07 -6.74 -21.60
C GLY A 227 8.45 -5.37 -21.86
N ILE A 228 8.37 -4.96 -23.13
CA ILE A 228 7.75 -3.68 -23.54
C ILE A 228 6.27 -3.65 -23.19
N GLU A 229 5.52 -4.72 -23.50
CA GLU A 229 4.10 -4.83 -23.17
C GLU A 229 3.87 -4.79 -21.66
N ALA A 230 4.68 -5.52 -20.88
CA ALA A 230 4.62 -5.51 -19.43
C ALA A 230 4.90 -4.11 -18.87
N LEU A 231 5.90 -3.40 -19.39
CA LEU A 231 6.22 -2.02 -18.99
C LEU A 231 5.04 -1.06 -19.24
N LYS A 232 4.41 -1.15 -20.42
CA LYS A 232 3.20 -0.36 -20.74
C LYS A 232 2.07 -0.66 -19.76
N GLN A 233 1.79 -1.93 -19.49
CA GLN A 233 0.74 -2.35 -18.56
C GLN A 233 0.99 -1.88 -17.12
N VAL A 234 2.22 -2.05 -16.61
CA VAL A 234 2.57 -1.64 -15.24
C VAL A 234 2.52 -0.12 -15.09
N THR A 235 2.96 0.64 -16.11
CA THR A 235 2.87 2.10 -16.13
C THR A 235 1.41 2.59 -16.07
N LYS A 236 0.51 1.98 -16.85
CA LYS A 236 -0.94 2.26 -16.80
C LYS A 236 -1.54 1.92 -15.43
N ARG A 237 -1.20 0.75 -14.88
CA ARG A 237 -1.67 0.32 -13.55
C ARG A 237 -1.22 1.31 -12.47
N TYR A 238 0.03 1.78 -12.55
CA TYR A 238 0.57 2.79 -11.64
C TYR A 238 -0.16 4.12 -11.76
N ALA A 239 -0.41 4.61 -12.99
CA ALA A 239 -1.17 5.83 -13.23
C ALA A 239 -2.59 5.77 -12.63
N ARG A 240 -3.32 4.67 -12.85
CA ARG A 240 -4.68 4.47 -12.30
C ARG A 240 -4.70 4.39 -10.77
N LYS A 241 -3.65 3.83 -10.16
CA LYS A 241 -3.51 3.81 -8.70
C LYS A 241 -3.32 5.23 -8.13
N LEU A 242 -2.61 6.09 -8.84
CA LEU A 242 -2.40 7.49 -8.41
C LEU A 242 -3.70 8.32 -8.49
N THR A 243 -4.59 8.01 -9.43
CA THR A 243 -5.88 8.70 -9.56
C THR A 243 -6.94 8.22 -8.56
N SER A 244 -6.76 7.05 -7.93
CA SER A 244 -7.72 6.47 -6.98
C SER A 244 -7.52 6.92 -5.53
N HIS A 245 -6.60 7.85 -5.26
CA HIS A 245 -6.39 8.33 -3.89
C HIS A 245 -7.54 9.26 -3.45
N ASN A 246 -8.10 8.96 -2.28
CA ASN A 246 -9.16 9.77 -1.70
C ASN A 246 -8.56 11.09 -1.15
N LEU A 247 -8.97 12.21 -1.75
CA LEU A 247 -8.53 13.57 -1.39
C LEU A 247 -9.51 14.28 -0.45
N SER A 248 -10.47 13.56 0.14
CA SER A 248 -11.55 14.18 0.95
C SER A 248 -11.09 14.90 2.23
N PHE A 249 -9.87 14.64 2.71
CA PHE A 249 -9.35 15.19 3.97
C PHE A 249 -8.07 16.00 3.81
N VAL A 250 -7.76 16.39 2.57
CA VAL A 250 -6.59 17.22 2.28
C VAL A 250 -7.02 18.69 2.13
N PRO A 251 -6.08 19.64 2.22
CA PRO A 251 -6.33 21.04 1.85
C PRO A 251 -7.00 21.18 0.47
N PRO A 252 -7.63 22.32 0.17
CA PRO A 252 -8.29 22.56 -1.11
C PRO A 252 -7.41 22.13 -2.31
N VAL A 253 -7.93 21.19 -3.10
CA VAL A 253 -7.28 20.68 -4.30
C VAL A 253 -7.92 21.30 -5.53
N TYR A 254 -7.10 21.89 -6.38
CA TYR A 254 -7.55 22.51 -7.64
C TYR A 254 -7.24 21.59 -8.80
N GLY A 255 -8.28 21.18 -9.53
CA GLY A 255 -8.14 20.35 -10.73
C GLY A 255 -7.66 21.15 -11.92
N LEU A 256 -6.68 20.61 -12.63
CA LEU A 256 -6.21 21.13 -13.91
C LEU A 256 -6.33 20.00 -14.95
N GLU A 257 -7.14 20.24 -15.98
CA GLU A 257 -7.39 19.24 -17.01
C GLU A 257 -6.30 19.31 -18.10
N VAL A 258 -5.68 18.16 -18.37
CA VAL A 258 -4.55 18.05 -19.32
C VAL A 258 -4.94 17.25 -20.57
N SER A 259 -6.23 17.07 -20.88
CA SER A 259 -6.70 16.18 -21.97
C SER A 259 -6.20 16.57 -23.37
N ASP A 260 -5.89 17.84 -23.62
CA ASP A 260 -5.31 18.34 -24.88
C ASP A 260 -4.01 19.12 -24.61
N VAL A 261 -2.90 18.66 -25.20
CA VAL A 261 -1.59 19.32 -25.04
C VAL A 261 -1.56 20.65 -25.81
N SER A 262 -2.34 20.77 -26.88
CA SER A 262 -2.37 21.96 -27.73
C SER A 262 -2.94 23.17 -26.98
N LYS A 263 -3.77 22.92 -25.97
CA LYS A 263 -4.41 23.94 -25.12
C LYS A 263 -3.74 24.10 -23.76
N TRP A 264 -2.50 23.63 -23.61
CA TRP A 264 -1.78 23.63 -22.34
C TRP A 264 -1.72 24.99 -21.66
N GLU A 265 -1.47 26.06 -22.42
CA GLU A 265 -1.37 27.43 -21.89
C GLU A 265 -2.69 27.84 -21.22
N GLU A 266 -3.81 27.70 -21.95
CA GLU A 266 -5.15 28.11 -21.53
C GLU A 266 -5.75 27.17 -20.47
N SER A 267 -5.54 25.85 -20.58
CA SER A 267 -6.23 24.86 -19.73
C SER A 267 -5.46 24.49 -18.46
N VAL A 268 -4.14 24.71 -18.44
CA VAL A 268 -3.28 24.31 -17.30
C VAL A 268 -2.49 25.50 -16.76
N LEU A 269 -1.71 26.18 -17.59
CA LEU A 269 -0.73 27.15 -17.09
C LEU A 269 -1.38 28.43 -16.57
N GLU A 270 -2.26 29.06 -17.34
CA GLU A 270 -2.97 30.28 -16.93
C GLU A 270 -3.80 30.07 -15.66
N PRO A 271 -4.66 29.02 -15.55
CA PRO A 271 -5.39 28.74 -14.31
C PRO A 271 -4.46 28.48 -13.12
N ALA A 272 -3.36 27.73 -13.33
CA ALA A 272 -2.39 27.46 -12.26
C ALA A 272 -1.73 28.75 -11.75
N LEU A 273 -1.36 29.66 -12.65
CA LEU A 273 -0.77 30.95 -12.29
C LEU A 273 -1.77 31.79 -11.49
N GLU A 274 -3.03 31.87 -11.95
CA GLU A 274 -4.07 32.63 -11.27
C GLU A 274 -4.32 32.11 -9.84
N ILE A 275 -4.39 30.78 -9.69
CA ILE A 275 -4.56 30.14 -8.39
C ILE A 275 -3.37 30.47 -7.48
N VAL A 276 -2.14 30.22 -7.93
CA VAL A 276 -0.95 30.43 -7.09
C VAL A 276 -0.77 31.91 -6.76
N GLN A 277 -1.01 32.83 -7.70
CA GLN A 277 -0.95 34.27 -7.44
C GLN A 277 -1.99 34.70 -6.41
N SER A 278 -3.20 34.14 -6.46
CA SER A 278 -4.23 34.40 -5.45
C SER A 278 -3.75 33.99 -4.05
N PHE A 279 -3.13 32.81 -3.93
CA PHE A 279 -2.54 32.31 -2.69
C PHE A 279 -1.37 33.18 -2.19
N ILE A 280 -0.50 33.67 -3.08
CA ILE A 280 0.60 34.59 -2.73
C ILE A 280 0.04 35.91 -2.18
N GLN A 281 -1.05 36.40 -2.76
CA GLN A 281 -1.69 37.66 -2.37
C GLN A 281 -2.61 37.52 -1.14
N GLY A 282 -2.83 36.30 -0.65
CA GLY A 282 -3.75 36.01 0.46
C GLY A 282 -5.24 36.11 0.08
N ARG A 283 -5.56 36.01 -1.21
CA ARG A 283 -6.93 36.00 -1.73
C ARG A 283 -7.38 34.56 -2.02
N LYS A 284 -8.68 34.29 -1.90
CA LYS A 284 -9.24 33.03 -2.37
C LYS A 284 -9.28 33.03 -3.91
N PRO A 285 -8.79 31.99 -4.58
CA PRO A 285 -8.86 31.91 -6.04
C PRO A 285 -10.30 31.79 -6.51
N ILE A 286 -10.55 32.21 -7.76
CA ILE A 286 -11.85 32.09 -8.42
C ILE A 286 -12.20 30.62 -8.71
N ALA A 287 -11.18 29.81 -9.01
CA ALA A 287 -11.33 28.38 -9.25
C ALA A 287 -11.93 27.66 -8.03
N THR A 288 -12.91 26.79 -8.26
CA THR A 288 -13.53 25.98 -7.22
C THR A 288 -12.70 24.72 -6.94
N PRO A 289 -12.38 24.42 -5.68
CA PRO A 289 -11.71 23.18 -5.32
C PRO A 289 -12.55 21.96 -5.70
N ILE A 290 -11.88 20.89 -6.12
CA ILE A 290 -12.53 19.60 -6.37
C ILE A 290 -13.10 19.06 -5.07
N LYS A 291 -14.42 18.86 -5.04
CA LYS A 291 -15.10 18.17 -3.94
C LYS A 291 -15.11 16.68 -4.24
N MET A 292 -14.30 15.92 -3.50
CA MET A 292 -14.39 14.46 -3.52
C MET A 292 -15.45 14.01 -2.52
N PRO A 293 -16.47 13.21 -2.93
CA PRO A 293 -17.47 12.71 -2.01
C PRO A 293 -16.80 11.85 -0.94
N TYR A 294 -16.87 12.32 0.30
CA TYR A 294 -16.42 11.55 1.44
C TYR A 294 -17.57 10.65 1.90
N ASN A 295 -17.38 9.33 1.85
CA ASN A 295 -18.34 8.39 2.42
C ASN A 295 -17.80 7.84 3.74
N GLU A 296 -18.28 8.39 4.86
CA GLU A 296 -17.95 7.91 6.22
C GLU A 296 -18.26 6.42 6.40
N ALA A 297 -19.28 5.91 5.70
CA ALA A 297 -19.75 4.54 5.86
C ALA A 297 -18.84 3.48 5.19
N GLU A 298 -17.93 3.87 4.29
CA GLU A 298 -17.11 2.91 3.53
C GLU A 298 -15.80 2.48 4.21
N ASN A 299 -15.45 3.05 5.36
CA ASN A 299 -14.10 2.90 5.95
C ASN A 299 -14.06 2.24 7.33
N LYS A 300 -15.08 1.48 7.72
CA LYS A 300 -14.92 0.55 8.85
C LYS A 300 -14.08 -0.62 8.38
N ARG A 301 -12.75 -0.54 8.59
CA ARG A 301 -11.79 -1.65 8.43
C ARG A 301 -11.98 -2.69 9.54
N SER A 302 -13.20 -3.18 9.67
CA SER A 302 -13.59 -4.23 10.59
C SER A 302 -12.94 -5.55 10.18
N TYR A 303 -12.50 -6.32 11.18
CA TYR A 303 -11.89 -7.62 10.98
C TYR A 303 -12.98 -8.70 10.96
N HIS A 304 -13.06 -9.47 9.88
CA HIS A 304 -13.98 -10.59 9.73
C HIS A 304 -13.22 -11.86 9.35
N MET A 305 -13.63 -12.99 9.92
CA MET A 305 -13.09 -14.31 9.61
C MET A 305 -14.21 -15.21 9.11
N CYS A 306 -14.01 -15.83 7.94
CA CYS A 306 -14.94 -16.84 7.42
C CYS A 306 -14.43 -18.24 7.73
N ASP A 307 -15.03 -18.91 8.71
CA ASP A 307 -14.67 -20.29 9.09
C ASP A 307 -14.88 -21.30 7.95
N LEU A 308 -15.84 -21.05 7.06
CA LEU A 308 -16.13 -21.94 5.92
C LEU A 308 -15.06 -21.90 4.83
N CYS A 309 -14.47 -20.72 4.63
CA CYS A 309 -13.49 -20.48 3.57
C CYS A 309 -12.06 -20.39 4.09
N ASP A 310 -11.87 -20.38 5.42
CA ASP A 310 -10.61 -20.11 6.11
C ASP A 310 -9.92 -18.85 5.57
N ARG A 311 -10.69 -17.74 5.55
CA ARG A 311 -10.24 -16.46 4.97
C ARG A 311 -10.52 -15.30 5.91
N ILE A 312 -9.53 -14.44 6.04
CA ILE A 312 -9.62 -13.15 6.73
C ILE A 312 -10.03 -12.09 5.72
N ILE A 313 -11.01 -11.27 6.08
CA ILE A 313 -11.56 -10.20 5.25
C ILE A 313 -11.63 -8.94 6.10
N ILE A 314 -11.08 -7.86 5.58
CA ILE A 314 -11.09 -6.56 6.25
C ILE A 314 -12.08 -5.66 5.52
N GLY A 315 -13.05 -5.14 6.25
CA GLY A 315 -14.09 -4.24 5.75
C GLY A 315 -15.46 -4.90 5.68
N ASP A 316 -16.48 -4.17 6.14
CA ASP A 316 -17.87 -4.64 6.15
C ASP A 316 -18.42 -4.85 4.72
N ARG A 317 -18.00 -4.01 3.76
CA ARG A 317 -18.44 -4.10 2.36
C ARG A 317 -17.83 -5.32 1.68
N GLU A 318 -16.54 -5.54 1.87
CA GLU A 318 -15.79 -6.67 1.35
C GLU A 318 -16.31 -7.98 1.96
N TRP A 319 -16.66 -7.97 3.25
CA TRP A 319 -17.30 -9.08 3.94
C TRP A 319 -18.69 -9.41 3.36
N ALA A 320 -19.54 -8.40 3.19
CA ALA A 320 -20.86 -8.57 2.58
C ALA A 320 -20.76 -9.10 1.14
N ALA A 321 -19.77 -8.64 0.37
CA ALA A 321 -19.48 -9.15 -0.97
C ALA A 321 -18.97 -10.61 -0.94
N HIS A 322 -18.13 -10.96 0.03
CA HIS A 322 -17.62 -12.32 0.19
C HIS A 322 -18.75 -13.32 0.48
N ILE A 323 -19.65 -13.04 1.43
CA ILE A 323 -20.77 -13.93 1.77
C ILE A 323 -21.63 -14.21 0.54
N LYS A 324 -21.82 -13.21 -0.33
CA LYS A 324 -22.59 -13.33 -1.58
C LYS A 324 -21.78 -13.92 -2.74
N SER A 325 -20.49 -14.18 -2.56
CA SER A 325 -19.61 -14.63 -3.64
C SER A 325 -19.90 -16.07 -4.07
N LYS A 326 -19.72 -16.35 -5.37
CA LYS A 326 -19.88 -17.71 -5.93
C LYS A 326 -18.96 -18.73 -5.24
N SER A 327 -17.76 -18.30 -4.83
CA SER A 327 -16.80 -19.15 -4.11
C SER A 327 -17.33 -19.56 -2.74
N HIS A 328 -17.82 -18.59 -1.95
CA HIS A 328 -18.37 -18.84 -0.63
C HIS A 328 -19.62 -19.72 -0.70
N LEU A 329 -20.56 -19.41 -1.60
CA LEU A 329 -21.77 -20.19 -1.80
C LEU A 329 -21.49 -21.63 -2.24
N LYS A 330 -20.47 -21.85 -3.09
CA LYS A 330 -20.04 -23.19 -3.50
C LYS A 330 -19.47 -23.99 -2.32
N GLN A 331 -18.67 -23.35 -1.48
CA GLN A 331 -18.08 -23.97 -0.29
C GLN A 331 -19.15 -24.31 0.75
N LEU A 332 -20.11 -23.42 0.96
CA LEU A 332 -21.27 -23.64 1.82
C LEU A 332 -22.14 -24.80 1.31
N LYS A 333 -22.38 -24.89 0.00
CA LYS A 333 -23.10 -26.03 -0.61
C LYS A 333 -22.32 -27.34 -0.45
N ARG A 334 -20.99 -27.31 -0.60
CA ARG A 334 -20.13 -28.48 -0.37
C ARG A 334 -20.21 -28.95 1.07
N ARG A 335 -20.16 -28.03 2.04
CA ARG A 335 -20.23 -28.37 3.47
C ARG A 335 -21.59 -28.97 3.84
N ARG A 336 -22.70 -28.37 3.39
CA ARG A 336 -24.05 -28.93 3.60
C ARG A 336 -24.21 -30.35 3.06
N ARG A 337 -23.58 -30.68 1.92
CA ARG A 337 -23.58 -32.05 1.39
C ARG A 337 -22.82 -33.00 2.32
N LEU A 338 -21.61 -32.63 2.73
CA LEU A 338 -20.82 -33.44 3.66
C LEU A 338 -21.52 -33.65 5.00
N ASP A 339 -22.18 -32.61 5.54
CA ASP A 339 -22.92 -32.71 6.79
C ASP A 339 -24.17 -33.60 6.64
N SER A 340 -24.86 -33.56 5.48
CA SER A 340 -25.98 -34.46 5.16
C SER A 340 -25.52 -35.90 4.95
N ASP A 341 -24.39 -36.12 4.27
CA ASP A 341 -23.82 -37.44 4.05
C ASP A 341 -23.34 -38.05 5.39
N ALA A 342 -22.77 -37.22 6.27
CA ALA A 342 -22.40 -37.62 7.63
C ALA A 342 -23.62 -37.96 8.50
N ALA A 343 -24.70 -37.17 8.43
CA ALA A 343 -25.95 -37.46 9.13
C ALA A 343 -26.57 -38.79 8.68
N ASN A 344 -26.62 -39.05 7.36
CA ASN A 344 -27.11 -40.31 6.79
C ASN A 344 -26.22 -41.51 7.19
N THR A 345 -24.91 -41.29 7.36
CA THR A 345 -23.97 -42.33 7.82
C THR A 345 -24.16 -42.66 9.30
N ILE A 346 -24.48 -41.68 10.13
CA ILE A 346 -24.78 -41.88 11.56
C ILE A 346 -26.12 -42.61 11.73
N GLU A 347 -27.13 -42.22 10.95
CA GLU A 347 -28.47 -42.82 11.00
C GLU A 347 -28.49 -44.30 10.53
N SER A 348 -27.63 -44.64 9.57
CA SER A 348 -27.44 -46.03 9.10
C SER A 348 -26.61 -46.91 10.05
N GLN A 349 -25.78 -46.33 10.93
CA GLN A 349 -25.06 -47.07 11.97
C GLN A 349 -25.90 -47.31 13.24
N SER A 350 -26.94 -46.49 13.47
CA SER A 350 -27.90 -46.68 14.56
C SER A 350 -28.99 -47.72 14.28
N ILE A 351 -29.08 -48.25 13.05
CA ILE A 351 -30.09 -49.23 12.65
C ILE A 351 -29.40 -50.51 12.16
N SER A 352 -29.05 -51.39 13.09
CA SER A 352 -28.89 -52.83 12.82
C SER A 352 -29.24 -53.63 14.08
N PRO A 353 -29.89 -54.80 13.94
CA PRO A 353 -30.92 -55.25 14.88
C PRO A 353 -30.42 -56.26 15.90
N ASP A 354 -31.00 -56.16 17.09
CA ASP A 354 -30.96 -57.12 18.19
C ASP A 354 -31.55 -58.48 17.73
N HIS A 355 -30.83 -59.58 17.97
CA HIS A 355 -31.43 -60.92 17.90
C HIS A 355 -30.84 -61.82 19.00
N ASP A 356 -31.68 -62.02 20.01
CA ASP A 356 -31.57 -62.91 21.15
C ASP A 356 -31.11 -64.35 20.85
N LYS A 357 -30.35 -64.92 21.80
CA LYS A 357 -30.57 -66.27 22.34
C LYS A 357 -29.70 -66.54 23.59
N GLU A 358 -30.31 -66.48 24.77
CA GLU A 358 -29.83 -67.17 25.98
C GLU A 358 -29.89 -68.70 25.81
N PRO A 359 -29.04 -69.46 26.54
CA PRO A 359 -29.58 -70.21 27.67
C PRO A 359 -28.63 -70.45 28.89
N LYS A 360 -29.22 -70.27 30.08
CA LYS A 360 -29.17 -71.08 31.34
C LYS A 360 -27.85 -71.53 32.02
N GLU A 361 -27.68 -70.99 33.22
CA GLU A 361 -27.32 -71.56 34.55
C GLU A 361 -26.24 -72.65 34.72
N LYS A 362 -25.26 -72.36 35.60
CA LYS A 362 -24.99 -73.16 36.82
C LYS A 362 -24.19 -72.37 37.89
N ARG A 363 -24.68 -72.47 39.15
CA ARG A 363 -24.04 -72.17 40.45
C ARG A 363 -22.63 -72.81 40.56
N SER A 364 -21.67 -72.42 41.41
CA SER A 364 -21.76 -71.95 42.79
C SER A 364 -20.44 -71.31 43.32
N SER A 365 -20.60 -70.51 44.38
CA SER A 365 -19.80 -70.41 45.61
C SER A 365 -18.30 -70.07 45.57
N GLY A 366 -17.98 -68.90 46.11
CA GLY A 366 -16.67 -68.58 46.70
C GLY A 366 -16.76 -67.30 47.52
N GLN A 367 -17.01 -67.44 48.82
CA GLN A 367 -16.91 -66.37 49.83
C GLN A 367 -15.44 -65.94 49.97
N ASN A 368 -15.14 -64.63 50.05
CA ASN A 368 -14.73 -64.02 51.30
C ASN A 368 -14.41 -62.52 51.15
N GLU A 369 -14.79 -61.81 52.20
CA GLU A 369 -14.60 -60.40 52.51
C GLU A 369 -13.12 -60.02 52.73
N GLN A 370 -12.81 -58.76 52.46
CA GLN A 370 -12.08 -57.78 53.30
C GLN A 370 -11.29 -56.83 52.39
N GLU A 371 -11.77 -55.60 52.18
CA GLU A 371 -11.67 -54.41 53.03
C GLU A 371 -10.40 -53.58 52.79
N LEU A 372 -10.63 -52.28 52.51
CA LEU A 372 -9.77 -51.11 52.79
C LEU A 372 -8.50 -50.99 51.92
N LYS A 373 -8.13 -49.84 51.33
CA LYS A 373 -8.39 -48.45 51.72
C LYS A 373 -8.01 -47.51 50.55
N CYS A 374 -8.83 -46.48 50.34
CA CYS A 374 -8.48 -45.23 49.66
C CYS A 374 -7.33 -44.51 50.38
N SER A 375 -6.59 -43.67 49.65
CA SER A 375 -6.22 -42.27 49.97
C SER A 375 -5.31 -41.78 48.83
N PHE A 376 -5.86 -40.99 47.90
CA PHE A 376 -5.75 -39.53 47.81
C PHE A 376 -4.39 -39.05 47.28
#